data_AF-A0A232FII3-F1
#
_entry.id   AF-A0A232FII3-F1
#
_cell.length_a   1.000
_cell.length_b   1.000
_cell.length_c   1.000
_cell.angle_alpha   90.00
_cell.angle_beta   90.00
_cell.angle_gamma   90.00
#
_symmetry.space_group_name_H-M   'P 1'
#
loop_
_entity.id
_entity.type
_entity.pdbx_description
1 polymer ?
#
loop_
_entity_poly.entity_id
_entity_poly.type
_entity_poly.pdbx_seq_one_letter_code
_entity_poly.pdbx_strand_id
1 'polypeptide(L)'
;MFGGKTQNANESFNNVLWNIAPKTDFIGLEILQISTFLACIMFSSVWKGLLYLMSELNIKPGKNALFAAVTKDQARIKNAEKQAECNTKEARKLRILRISTVDDGAYVSSGH
;
A
#
# COMPACT_ATOMS: atom_id res chain seq x y z
N MET A 1 17.62 -8.66 18.68
CA MET A 1 17.19 -7.31 18.27
C MET A 1 15.99 -7.40 17.33
N PHE A 2 14.82 -7.01 17.83
CA PHE A 2 13.58 -6.78 17.07
C PHE A 2 13.49 -5.27 16.81
N GLY A 3 13.37 -4.82 15.56
CA GLY A 3 13.17 -3.38 15.32
C GLY A 3 13.45 -2.89 13.90
N GLY A 4 13.06 -3.62 12.85
CA GLY A 4 13.42 -3.21 11.49
C GLY A 4 12.40 -3.50 10.40
N LYS A 5 11.10 -3.63 10.72
CA LYS A 5 10.09 -4.01 9.72
C LYS A 5 8.73 -3.31 9.90
N THR A 6 8.69 -2.17 10.57
CA THR A 6 7.55 -1.25 10.44
C THR A 6 7.89 -0.34 9.27
N GLN A 7 7.08 -0.33 8.20
CA GLN A 7 7.19 0.74 7.21
C GLN A 7 7.11 2.07 7.98
N ASN A 8 8.04 2.99 7.73
CA ASN A 8 8.01 4.28 8.39
C ASN A 8 6.64 4.90 8.11
N ALA A 9 5.86 5.18 9.17
CA ALA A 9 4.51 5.74 9.03
C ALA A 9 4.53 7.02 8.18
N ASN A 10 5.64 7.78 8.25
CA ASN A 10 5.86 8.96 7.45
C ASN A 10 6.02 8.67 5.96
N GLU A 11 6.70 7.58 5.60
CA GLU A 11 6.89 7.15 4.21
C GLU A 11 5.56 6.67 3.61
N SER A 12 4.80 5.89 4.38
CA SER A 12 3.48 5.39 3.98
C SER A 12 2.48 6.55 3.80
N PHE A 13 2.44 7.50 4.73
CA PHE A 13 1.61 8.70 4.62
C PHE A 13 1.99 9.55 3.39
N ASN A 14 3.28 9.85 3.22
CA ASN A 14 3.76 10.63 2.08
C ASN A 14 3.39 9.96 0.76
N ASN A 15 3.48 8.64 0.67
CA ASN A 15 3.05 7.93 -0.52
C ASN A 15 1.57 8.16 -0.83
N VAL A 16 0.69 8.14 0.17
CA VAL A 16 -0.75 8.44 -0.01
C VAL A 16 -0.94 9.90 -0.48
N LEU A 17 -0.26 10.86 0.17
CA LEU A 17 -0.36 12.28 -0.20
C LEU A 17 0.05 12.52 -1.66
N TRP A 18 1.20 12.00 -2.08
CA TRP A 18 1.71 12.22 -3.44
C TRP A 18 0.93 11.47 -4.52
N ASN A 19 0.16 10.43 -4.16
CA ASN A 19 -0.79 9.81 -5.08
C ASN A 19 -2.04 10.67 -5.31
N ILE A 20 -2.40 11.54 -4.35
CA ILE A 20 -3.54 12.46 -4.47
C ILE A 20 -3.10 13.77 -5.12
N ALA A 21 -1.93 14.28 -4.72
CA ALA A 21 -1.37 15.56 -5.14
C ALA A 21 0.06 15.33 -5.64
N PRO A 22 0.27 14.95 -6.90
CA PRO A 22 1.60 14.63 -7.42
C PRO A 22 2.58 15.79 -7.28
N LYS A 23 3.82 15.50 -6.87
CA LYS A 23 4.89 16.51 -6.76
C LYS A 23 5.27 17.15 -8.10
N THR A 24 4.94 16.48 -9.19
CA THR A 24 5.24 16.92 -10.56
C THR A 24 4.32 18.03 -11.03
N ASP A 25 3.18 18.19 -10.36
CA ASP A 25 2.13 19.10 -10.79
C ASP A 25 2.20 20.38 -9.97
N PHE A 26 2.01 21.52 -10.62
CA PHE A 26 1.87 22.77 -9.89
C PHE A 26 0.47 22.83 -9.28
N ILE A 27 0.41 22.77 -7.95
CA ILE A 27 -0.82 22.77 -7.17
C ILE A 27 -0.81 23.92 -6.17
N GLY A 28 -1.92 24.65 -6.09
CA GLY A 28 -2.09 25.73 -5.12
C GLY A 28 -2.12 25.22 -3.67
N LEU A 29 -1.80 26.10 -2.72
CA LEU A 29 -1.74 25.77 -1.29
C LEU A 29 -3.05 25.16 -0.77
N GLU A 30 -4.20 25.70 -1.20
CA GLU A 30 -5.52 25.20 -0.81
C GLU A 30 -5.75 23.75 -1.24
N ILE A 31 -5.39 23.40 -2.48
CA ILE A 31 -5.52 22.04 -3.01
C ILE A 31 -4.59 21.09 -2.25
N LEU A 32 -3.37 21.53 -1.92
CA LEU A 32 -2.43 20.74 -1.14
C LEU A 32 -2.96 20.48 0.29
N GLN A 33 -3.59 21.47 0.92
CA GLN A 33 -4.22 21.32 2.23
C GLN A 33 -5.36 20.30 2.19
N ILE A 34 -6.28 20.43 1.23
CA ILE A 34 -7.38 19.48 1.04
C ILE A 34 -6.84 18.07 0.79
N SER A 35 -5.82 17.94 -0.06
CA SER A 35 -5.17 16.66 -0.36
C SER A 35 -4.51 16.04 0.87
N THR A 36 -3.94 16.86 1.76
CA THR A 36 -3.37 16.43 3.04
C THR A 36 -4.45 15.89 3.97
N PHE A 37 -5.60 16.57 4.09
CA PHE A 37 -6.73 16.06 4.89
C PHE A 37 -7.27 14.74 4.33
N LEU A 38 -7.42 14.64 3.00
CA LEU A 38 -7.82 13.39 2.33
C LEU A 38 -6.80 12.28 2.58
N ALA A 39 -5.50 12.58 2.50
CA ALA A 39 -4.44 11.60 2.79
C ALA A 39 -4.51 11.10 4.25
N CYS A 40 -4.78 11.98 5.22
CA CYS A 40 -5.00 11.60 6.62
C CYS A 40 -6.19 10.64 6.79
N ILE A 41 -7.31 10.94 6.13
CA ILE A 41 -8.50 10.08 6.15
C ILE A 41 -8.17 8.71 5.53
N MET A 42 -7.53 8.71 4.36
CA MET A 42 -7.16 7.50 3.64
C MET A 42 -6.11 6.65 4.37
N PHE A 43 -5.21 7.27 5.14
CA PHE A 43 -4.21 6.58 5.94
C PHE A 43 -4.80 5.92 7.20
N SER A 44 -5.75 6.60 7.87
CA SER A 44 -6.31 6.18 9.17
C SER A 44 -7.51 5.23 9.05
N SER A 45 -8.45 5.56 8.17
CA SER A 45 -9.76 4.91 8.06
C SER A 45 -10.11 4.48 6.63
N VAL A 46 -9.18 4.73 5.69
CA VAL A 46 -9.20 4.29 4.31
C VAL A 46 -10.56 4.64 3.66
N TRP A 47 -11.22 3.66 3.03
CA TRP A 47 -12.43 3.86 2.26
C TRP A 47 -13.66 4.14 3.13
N LYS A 48 -13.67 3.72 4.41
CA LYS A 48 -14.77 4.06 5.34
C LYS A 48 -14.78 5.54 5.68
N GLY A 49 -13.60 6.11 5.92
CA GLY A 49 -13.45 7.54 6.15
C GLY A 49 -13.87 8.38 4.94
N LEU A 50 -13.55 7.91 3.73
CA LEU A 50 -13.97 8.58 2.51
C LEU A 50 -15.50 8.56 2.33
N LEU A 51 -16.16 7.42 2.62
CA LEU A 51 -17.63 7.31 2.58
C LEU A 51 -18.32 8.22 3.61
N TYR A 52 -17.71 8.35 4.80
CA TYR A 52 -18.17 9.29 5.82
C TYR A 52 -18.04 10.74 5.34
N LEU A 53 -16.86 11.13 4.83
CA LEU A 53 -16.64 12.47 4.28
C LEU A 53 -17.62 12.81 3.15
N MET A 54 -17.89 11.87 2.24
CA MET A 54 -18.89 12.06 1.19
C MET A 54 -20.27 12.39 1.78
N SER A 55 -20.66 11.67 2.84
CA SER A 55 -21.95 11.90 3.52
C SER A 55 -22.00 13.29 4.17
N GLU A 56 -20.91 13.73 4.83
CA GLU A 56 -20.78 15.08 5.40
C GLU A 56 -20.86 16.19 4.33
N LEU A 57 -20.33 15.92 3.13
CA LEU A 57 -20.44 16.81 1.98
C LEU A 57 -21.82 16.72 1.27
N ASN A 58 -22.81 16.08 1.88
CA ASN A 58 -24.13 15.81 1.31
C ASN A 58 -24.11 14.97 0.02
N ILE A 59 -23.02 14.26 -0.25
CA ILE A 59 -22.88 13.32 -1.36
C ILE A 59 -23.23 11.94 -0.83
N LYS A 60 -24.48 11.50 -1.07
CA LYS A 60 -24.93 10.16 -0.66
C LYS A 60 -24.18 9.08 -1.46
N PRO A 61 -23.38 8.21 -0.82
CA PRO A 61 -22.68 7.15 -1.54
C PRO A 61 -23.70 6.15 -2.11
N GLY A 62 -23.63 5.90 -3.42
CA GLY A 62 -24.44 4.88 -4.07
C GLY A 62 -23.98 3.45 -3.70
N LYS A 63 -24.83 2.46 -4.00
CA LYS A 63 -24.55 1.02 -3.76
C LYS A 63 -23.21 0.57 -4.34
N ASN A 64 -22.85 1.06 -5.53
CA ASN A 64 -21.58 0.74 -6.18
C ASN A 64 -20.37 1.28 -5.43
N ALA A 65 -20.47 2.49 -4.85
CA ALA A 65 -19.40 3.09 -4.07
C ALA A 65 -19.17 2.30 -2.77
N LEU A 66 -20.26 1.90 -2.10
CA LEU A 66 -20.21 1.05 -0.91
C LEU A 66 -19.57 -0.30 -1.23
N PHE A 67 -20.00 -0.97 -2.30
CA PHE A 67 -19.45 -2.25 -2.72
C PHE A 67 -17.97 -2.15 -3.09
N ALA A 68 -17.57 -1.11 -3.82
CA ALA A 68 -16.18 -0.86 -4.18
C ALA A 68 -15.31 -0.62 -2.94
N ALA A 69 -15.80 0.15 -1.97
CA ALA A 69 -15.10 0.40 -0.70
C ALA A 69 -14.83 -0.89 0.07
N VAL A 70 -15.85 -1.75 0.21
CA VAL A 70 -15.73 -3.06 0.88
C VAL A 70 -14.74 -3.96 0.14
N THR A 71 -14.86 -4.06 -1.19
CA THR A 71 -14.01 -4.92 -2.01
C THR A 71 -12.54 -4.48 -1.94
N LYS A 72 -12.27 -3.17 -2.04
CA LYS A 72 -10.91 -2.63 -1.95
C LYS A 72 -10.31 -2.82 -0.56
N ASP A 73 -11.11 -2.68 0.51
CA ASP A 73 -10.63 -2.91 1.86
C ASP A 73 -10.28 -4.39 2.10
N GLN A 74 -11.11 -5.32 1.63
CA GLN A 74 -10.81 -6.76 1.68
C GLN A 74 -9.52 -7.11 0.90
N ALA A 75 -9.35 -6.57 -0.30
CA ALA A 75 -8.13 -6.79 -1.09
C ALA A 75 -6.89 -6.24 -0.38
N ARG A 76 -7.00 -5.08 0.27
CA ARG A 76 -5.92 -4.48 1.05
C ARG A 76 -5.53 -5.36 2.23
N ILE A 77 -6.50 -5.87 3.00
CA ILE A 77 -6.24 -6.78 4.12
C ILE A 77 -5.50 -8.03 3.63
N LYS A 78 -5.99 -8.69 2.58
CA LYS A 78 -5.32 -9.86 1.98
C LYS A 78 -3.89 -9.55 1.54
N ASN A 79 -3.66 -8.39 0.92
CA ASN A 79 -2.32 -7.98 0.51
C ASN A 79 -1.41 -7.72 1.73
N ALA A 80 -1.94 -7.13 2.80
CA ALA A 80 -1.19 -6.91 4.03
C ALA A 80 -0.81 -8.22 4.71
N GLU A 81 -1.73 -9.19 4.77
CA GLU A 81 -1.48 -10.54 5.29
C GLU A 81 -0.41 -11.27 4.47
N LYS A 82 -0.55 -11.26 3.13
CA LYS A 82 0.46 -11.84 2.22
C LYS A 82 1.82 -11.17 2.37
N GLN A 83 1.86 -9.85 2.54
CA GLN A 83 3.11 -9.12 2.76
C GLN A 83 3.73 -9.46 4.11
N ALA A 84 2.91 -9.61 5.16
CA ALA A 84 3.37 -10.06 6.47
C ALA A 84 3.96 -11.46 6.40
N GLU A 85 3.30 -12.39 5.71
CA GLU A 85 3.75 -13.77 5.47
C GLU A 85 5.08 -13.80 4.69
N CYS A 86 5.17 -13.08 3.57
CA CYS A 86 6.42 -12.97 2.78
C CYS A 86 7.56 -12.31 3.58
N ASN A 87 7.23 -11.43 4.52
CA ASN A 87 8.20 -10.77 5.38
C ASN A 87 8.62 -11.61 6.60
N THR A 88 8.02 -12.79 6.80
CA THR A 88 8.48 -13.73 7.83
C THR A 88 9.92 -14.15 7.57
N LYS A 89 10.66 -14.41 8.66
CA LYS A 89 12.07 -14.81 8.57
C LYS A 89 12.25 -16.10 7.77
N GLU A 90 11.34 -17.05 7.93
CA GLU A 90 11.38 -18.33 7.23
C GLU A 90 11.08 -18.17 5.74
N ALA A 91 10.07 -17.38 5.34
CA ALA A 91 9.82 -17.08 3.93
C ALA A 91 11.01 -16.34 3.28
N ARG A 92 11.66 -15.43 4.01
CA ARG A 92 12.87 -14.74 3.54
C ARG A 92 14.05 -15.70 3.36
N LYS A 93 14.32 -16.58 4.33
CA LYS A 93 15.39 -17.58 4.25
C LYS A 93 15.16 -18.53 3.06
N LEU A 94 13.94 -19.03 2.90
CA LEU A 94 13.58 -19.91 1.78
C LEU A 94 13.74 -19.20 0.42
N ARG A 95 13.41 -17.91 0.33
CA ARG A 95 13.63 -17.12 -0.89
C ARG A 95 15.11 -16.94 -1.21
N ILE A 96 15.94 -16.64 -0.21
CA ILE A 96 17.40 -16.51 -0.40
C ILE A 96 17.99 -17.86 -0.84
N LEU A 97 17.60 -18.96 -0.17
CA LEU A 97 18.05 -20.30 -0.52
C LEU A 97 17.67 -20.70 -1.96
N ARG A 98 16.44 -20.36 -2.37
CA ARG A 98 15.98 -20.62 -3.75
C ARG A 98 16.77 -19.82 -4.79
N ILE A 99 17.22 -18.61 -4.46
CA ILE A 99 18.04 -17.80 -5.37
C ILE A 99 19.45 -18.39 -5.48
N SER A 100 20.06 -18.82 -4.36
CA SER A 100 21.38 -19.47 -4.39
C SER A 100 21.40 -20.78 -5.19
N THR A 101 20.34 -21.59 -5.12
CA THR A 101 20.26 -22.85 -5.90
C THR A 101 20.09 -22.65 -7.41
N VAL A 102 19.65 -21.47 -7.84
CA VAL A 102 19.49 -21.15 -9.27
C VAL A 102 20.82 -20.72 -9.89
N ASP A 103 21.72 -20.12 -9.10
CA ASP A 103 23.05 -19.67 -9.55
C ASP A 103 24.02 -20.85 -9.74
N ASP A 104 23.93 -21.89 -8.89
CA ASP A 104 24.73 -23.12 -9.01
C ASP A 104 24.35 -23.98 -10.23
N GLY A 105 23.13 -23.83 -10.78
CA GLY A 105 22.64 -24.61 -11.92
C GLY A 105 23.04 -24.08 -13.30
N ALA A 106 23.56 -22.85 -13.38
CA ALA A 106 23.90 -22.20 -14.65
C ALA A 106 25.25 -22.63 -15.24
N TYR A 107 26.12 -23.28 -14.46
CA TYR A 107 27.48 -23.64 -14.89
C TYR A 107 27.61 -25.02 -15.55
N VAL A 108 26.55 -25.85 -15.61
CA VAL A 108 26.67 -27.26 -16.05
C VAL A 108 26.28 -27.48 -17.53
N SER A 109 25.85 -26.46 -18.29
CA SER A 109 25.29 -26.65 -19.64
C SER A 109 26.07 -26.01 -20.81
N SER A 110 27.39 -25.85 -20.72
CA SER A 110 28.22 -25.55 -21.91
C SER A 110 29.41 -26.51 -22.02
N GLY A 111 29.18 -27.66 -22.62
CA GLY A 111 30.23 -28.62 -22.89
C GLY A 111 29.70 -29.80 -23.68
N HIS A 112 29.45 -29.58 -24.97
CA HIS A 112 29.44 -30.58 -26.04
C HIS A 112 30.01 -29.93 -27.29
#